data_AF-L1NSC7-F1
#
_entry.id   AF-L1NSC7-F1
#
_cell.length_a   1.000
_cell.length_b   1.000
_cell.length_c   1.000
_cell.angle_alpha   90.00
_cell.angle_beta   90.00
_cell.angle_gamma   90.00
#
_symmetry.space_group_name_H-M   'P 1'
#
loop_
_entity.id
_entity.type
_entity.pdbx_description
1 polymer ?
#
loop_
_entity_poly.entity_id
_entity_poly.type
_entity_poly.pdbx_seq_one_letter_code
_entity_poly.pdbx_strand_id
1 'polypeptide(L)'
;MMFLKGGLRFQTALMVSCLCLNVKRKVPAAAERFGGGIGTQVNERSFMSDKLTRAEAAVYRLLTLADRPDETVEVLFGKPFAAETGEWVCPCRIVGAGRDMCFRVFGADGVQALQLAFAVIDGAMADKGLRLLWDGEAFGGFNS
;
A
#
# COMPACT_ATOMS: atom_id res chain seq x y z
N MET A 1 -37.91 -18.03 -29.57
CA MET A 1 -37.98 -17.38 -28.25
C MET A 1 -36.73 -17.80 -27.47
N MET A 2 -35.62 -17.04 -27.53
CA MET A 2 -35.27 -15.88 -26.68
C MET A 2 -35.10 -16.32 -25.20
N PHE A 3 -33.97 -16.18 -24.48
CA PHE A 3 -32.79 -15.31 -24.60
C PHE A 3 -31.55 -15.99 -23.99
N LEU A 4 -30.42 -15.96 -24.71
CA LEU A 4 -29.07 -16.04 -24.14
C LEU A 4 -28.66 -14.61 -23.72
N LYS A 5 -28.34 -14.40 -22.44
CA LYS A 5 -27.57 -13.27 -21.91
C LYS A 5 -26.47 -13.92 -21.05
N GLY A 6 -25.18 -13.76 -21.30
CA GLY A 6 -24.47 -12.54 -21.66
C GLY A 6 -23.80 -12.02 -20.40
N GLY A 7 -22.49 -12.23 -20.25
CA GLY A 7 -21.75 -11.80 -19.07
C GLY A 7 -20.31 -12.27 -19.03
N LEU A 8 -19.54 -11.89 -20.05
CA LEU A 8 -18.08 -11.90 -20.01
C LEU A 8 -17.61 -11.16 -18.74
N ARG A 9 -16.94 -11.85 -17.82
CA ARG A 9 -16.01 -11.23 -16.86
C ARG A 9 -14.65 -11.90 -17.02
N PHE A 10 -14.02 -11.60 -18.16
CA PHE A 10 -12.58 -11.79 -18.34
C PHE A 10 -11.86 -10.61 -17.67
N GLN A 11 -10.77 -10.93 -16.97
CA GLN A 11 -9.65 -10.04 -16.63
C GLN A 11 -9.91 -8.91 -15.59
N THR A 12 -9.66 -9.23 -14.33
CA THR A 12 -9.04 -8.25 -13.40
C THR A 12 -8.10 -8.90 -12.37
N ALA A 13 -7.78 -10.18 -12.52
CA ALA A 13 -6.95 -10.94 -11.57
C ALA A 13 -5.44 -10.93 -11.91
N LEU A 14 -4.99 -10.10 -12.84
CA LEU A 14 -3.61 -10.15 -13.35
C LEU A 14 -2.96 -8.76 -13.46
N MET A 15 -3.09 -7.91 -12.43
CA MET A 15 -2.31 -6.66 -12.40
C MET A 15 -1.91 -6.16 -11.01
N VAL A 16 -1.87 -7.05 -10.00
CA VAL A 16 -1.33 -6.72 -8.66
C VAL A 16 -0.14 -7.62 -8.28
N SER A 17 0.32 -8.49 -9.19
CA SER A 17 1.40 -9.45 -8.91
C SER A 17 2.81 -8.98 -9.34
N CYS A 18 2.97 -7.80 -9.97
CA CYS A 18 4.24 -7.44 -10.61
C CYS A 18 5.10 -6.36 -9.92
N LEU A 19 4.71 -5.79 -8.77
CA LEU A 19 5.53 -4.75 -8.10
C LEU A 19 6.09 -5.15 -6.72
N CYS A 20 6.27 -6.44 -6.47
CA CYS A 20 7.03 -6.94 -5.30
C CYS A 20 8.35 -7.63 -5.67
N LEU A 21 8.75 -7.61 -6.95
CA LEU A 21 10.01 -8.20 -7.38
C LEU A 21 11.18 -7.28 -7.02
N ASN A 22 11.75 -7.57 -5.86
CA ASN A 22 13.13 -7.44 -5.44
C ASN A 22 14.14 -7.26 -6.62
N VAL A 23 14.32 -6.04 -7.11
CA VAL A 23 15.35 -5.72 -8.10
C VAL A 23 16.58 -5.17 -7.40
N LYS A 24 17.54 -6.07 -7.08
CA LYS A 24 18.95 -5.70 -6.90
C LYS A 24 19.49 -5.21 -8.25
N ARG A 25 19.32 -3.93 -8.60
CA ARG A 25 20.04 -3.32 -9.71
C ARG A 25 21.11 -2.38 -9.18
N LYS A 26 22.34 -2.87 -9.26
CA LYS A 26 23.57 -2.09 -9.20
C LYS A 26 23.60 -1.23 -10.46
N VAL A 27 23.50 0.09 -10.35
CA VAL A 27 23.66 1.04 -11.47
C VAL A 27 24.60 2.16 -11.02
N PRO A 28 25.57 2.58 -11.87
CA PRO A 28 26.72 3.36 -11.44
C PRO A 28 26.42 4.86 -11.34
N ALA A 29 27.31 5.52 -10.61
CA ALA A 29 27.32 6.95 -10.35
C ALA A 29 27.31 7.79 -11.65
N ALA A 30 26.34 8.70 -11.75
CA ALA A 30 26.47 9.91 -12.54
C ALA A 30 25.75 11.05 -11.81
N ALA A 31 26.53 12.08 -11.52
CA ALA A 31 26.16 13.29 -10.80
C ALA A 31 25.44 14.30 -11.71
N GLU A 32 24.62 15.18 -11.12
CA GLU A 32 24.58 16.64 -11.30
C GLU A 32 23.32 17.20 -10.59
N ARG A 33 23.45 17.75 -9.38
CA ARG A 33 23.58 19.19 -9.06
C ARG A 33 22.50 20.10 -9.69
N PHE A 34 21.43 20.36 -8.95
CA PHE A 34 20.89 21.72 -8.76
C PHE A 34 20.37 21.86 -7.33
N GLY A 35 20.79 22.94 -6.66
CA GLY A 35 20.70 23.08 -5.21
C GLY A 35 19.51 23.89 -4.70
N GLY A 36 19.37 23.85 -3.37
CA GLY A 36 18.86 24.97 -2.58
C GLY A 36 17.52 24.74 -1.87
N GLY A 37 17.57 24.45 -0.56
CA GLY A 37 16.52 24.87 0.37
C GLY A 37 15.98 23.81 1.32
N ILE A 38 16.24 23.99 2.61
CA ILE A 38 15.63 23.37 3.80
C ILE A 38 15.82 21.84 3.95
N GLY A 39 16.97 21.48 4.52
CA GLY A 39 17.28 20.11 4.91
C GLY A 39 16.39 19.60 6.04
N THR A 40 15.36 18.84 5.70
CA THR A 40 14.98 17.70 6.53
C THR A 40 15.87 16.56 6.06
N GLN A 41 16.94 16.26 6.81
CA GLN A 41 17.67 15.02 6.60
C GLN A 41 16.77 13.85 7.05
N VAL A 42 15.83 13.46 6.19
CA VAL A 42 15.22 12.15 6.30
C VAL A 42 16.32 11.18 5.90
N ASN A 43 16.93 10.59 6.92
CA ASN A 43 18.03 9.67 6.81
C ASN A 43 17.54 8.40 6.08
N GLU A 44 17.72 8.35 4.77
CA GLU A 44 17.34 7.22 3.90
C GLU A 44 18.02 5.89 4.30
N ARG A 45 19.04 5.95 5.16
CA ARG A 45 19.83 4.79 5.59
C ARG A 45 19.25 3.99 6.77
N SER A 46 18.19 4.44 7.44
CA SER A 46 17.63 3.69 8.60
C SER A 46 16.35 2.90 8.29
N PHE A 47 15.75 3.07 7.10
CA PHE A 47 14.43 2.52 6.75
C PHE A 47 14.43 1.04 6.29
N MET A 48 15.53 0.29 6.46
CA MET A 48 15.66 -1.09 5.92
C MET A 48 15.50 -2.22 6.94
N SER A 49 15.23 -1.93 8.22
CA SER A 49 14.98 -2.95 9.24
C SER A 49 13.77 -2.68 10.14
N ASP A 50 13.32 -1.43 10.22
CA ASP A 50 12.24 -1.05 11.13
C ASP A 50 10.90 -1.10 10.40
N LYS A 51 10.06 -2.05 10.81
CA LYS A 51 8.66 -2.10 10.40
C LYS A 51 8.00 -0.79 10.80
N LEU A 52 7.25 -0.16 9.90
CA LEU A 52 6.52 1.07 10.18
C LEU A 52 5.80 0.96 11.53
N THR A 53 6.19 1.79 12.49
CA THR A 53 5.57 1.81 13.82
C THR A 53 4.44 2.82 13.87
N ARG A 54 3.57 2.68 14.87
CA ARG A 54 2.47 3.63 15.11
C ARG A 54 2.95 5.05 15.41
N ALA A 55 4.16 5.20 15.96
CA ALA A 55 4.77 6.50 16.23
C ALA A 55 5.29 7.21 14.96
N GLU A 56 5.66 6.44 13.94
CA GLU A 56 6.18 6.95 12.66
C GLU A 56 5.09 7.08 11.59
N ALA A 57 3.97 6.38 11.77
CA ALA A 57 2.83 6.47 10.87
C ALA A 57 2.28 7.90 10.83
N ALA A 58 2.05 8.41 9.63
CA ALA A 58 1.36 9.67 9.43
C ALA A 58 -0.11 9.55 9.88
N VAL A 59 -0.71 8.38 9.62
CA VAL A 59 -2.04 8.03 10.09
C VAL A 59 -2.12 6.53 10.33
N TYR A 60 -2.94 6.13 11.30
CA TYR A 60 -3.34 4.74 11.47
C TYR A 60 -4.86 4.65 11.66
N ARG A 61 -5.40 3.48 11.37
CA ARG A 61 -6.81 3.13 11.57
C ARG A 61 -6.94 1.71 12.08
N LEU A 62 -7.98 1.48 12.87
CA LEU A 62 -8.41 0.15 13.29
C LEU A 62 -9.64 -0.20 12.45
N LEU A 63 -9.56 -1.31 11.74
CA LEU A 63 -10.64 -1.87 10.92
C LEU A 63 -11.10 -3.16 11.56
N THR A 64 -12.35 -3.55 11.35
CA THR A 64 -12.88 -4.84 11.84
C THR A 64 -12.95 -5.85 10.71
N LEU A 65 -12.96 -7.14 11.03
CA LEU A 65 -13.19 -8.18 10.04
C LEU A 65 -14.68 -8.47 9.91
N ALA A 66 -15.18 -8.57 8.68
CA ALA A 66 -16.61 -8.79 8.41
C ALA A 66 -17.13 -10.09 9.05
N ASP A 67 -16.35 -11.16 8.96
CA ASP A 67 -16.75 -12.47 9.47
C ASP A 67 -16.33 -12.68 10.94
N ARG A 68 -15.54 -11.74 11.51
CA ARG A 68 -14.98 -11.78 12.87
C ARG A 68 -14.99 -10.37 13.48
N PRO A 69 -16.16 -9.85 13.87
CA PRO A 69 -16.32 -8.45 14.26
C PRO A 69 -15.56 -8.08 15.54
N ASP A 70 -15.28 -9.05 16.40
CA ASP A 70 -14.48 -8.86 17.62
C ASP A 70 -12.98 -8.75 17.34
N GLU A 71 -12.53 -9.07 16.13
CA GLU A 71 -11.14 -8.98 15.72
C GLU A 71 -10.87 -7.67 14.96
N THR A 72 -9.80 -6.99 15.37
CA THR A 72 -9.35 -5.74 14.76
C THR A 72 -8.08 -5.94 13.95
N VAL A 73 -8.00 -5.20 12.86
CA VAL A 73 -6.83 -5.08 11.99
C VAL A 73 -6.38 -3.63 12.02
N GLU A 74 -5.19 -3.40 12.54
CA GLU A 74 -4.54 -2.10 12.52
C GLU A 74 -3.85 -1.89 11.17
N VAL A 75 -4.20 -0.81 10.51
CA VAL A 75 -3.59 -0.37 9.26
C VAL A 75 -2.87 0.93 9.51
N LEU A 76 -1.58 0.96 9.18
CA LEU A 76 -0.70 2.10 9.33
C LEU A 76 -0.29 2.61 7.95
N PHE A 77 -0.34 3.92 7.77
CA PHE A 77 0.16 4.61 6.59
C PHE A 77 1.24 5.60 7.01
N GLY A 78 2.44 5.46 6.44
CA GLY A 78 3.48 6.47 6.59
C GLY A 78 3.30 7.61 5.60
N LYS A 79 4.04 8.70 5.84
CA LYS A 79 4.01 9.88 4.97
C LYS A 79 4.55 9.51 3.59
N PRO A 80 3.83 9.80 2.49
CA PRO A 80 4.36 9.63 1.15
C PRO A 80 5.61 10.50 0.93
N PHE A 81 6.63 9.94 0.28
CA PHE A 81 7.86 10.65 -0.05
C PHE A 81 8.32 10.32 -1.47
N ALA A 82 9.02 11.27 -2.10
CA ALA A 82 9.65 11.04 -3.40
C ALA A 82 10.88 10.15 -3.22
N ALA A 83 10.96 9.05 -3.96
CA ALA A 83 12.15 8.22 -4.05
C ALA A 83 13.14 8.79 -5.07
N GLU A 84 14.40 8.38 -4.97
CA GLU A 84 15.46 8.75 -5.92
C GLU A 84 15.12 8.37 -7.38
N THR A 85 14.26 7.37 -7.59
CA THR A 85 13.79 6.95 -8.91
C THR A 85 12.85 7.95 -9.59
N GLY A 86 12.40 8.98 -8.87
CA GLY A 86 11.40 9.95 -9.33
C GLY A 86 9.95 9.52 -9.07
N GLU A 87 9.74 8.29 -8.59
CA GLU A 87 8.42 7.80 -8.15
C GLU A 87 8.15 8.23 -6.70
N TRP A 88 6.89 8.26 -6.32
CA TRP A 88 6.47 8.46 -4.95
C TRP A 88 6.19 7.13 -4.26
N VAL A 89 6.61 7.02 -3.00
CA VAL A 89 6.45 5.83 -2.18
C VAL A 89 5.59 6.16 -0.98
N CYS A 90 4.54 5.36 -0.78
CA CYS A 90 3.78 5.31 0.46
C CYS A 90 4.08 3.99 1.19
N PRO A 91 4.77 4.03 2.34
CA PRO A 91 4.92 2.84 3.17
C PRO A 91 3.61 2.58 3.92
N CYS A 92 3.16 1.33 3.93
CA CYS A 92 2.01 0.93 4.75
C CYS A 92 2.26 -0.41 5.46
N ARG A 93 1.56 -0.63 6.56
CA ARG A 93 1.66 -1.84 7.36
C ARG A 93 0.28 -2.29 7.82
N ILE A 94 0.07 -3.59 7.86
CA ILE A 94 -1.14 -4.24 8.32
C ILE A 94 -0.76 -5.16 9.49
N VAL A 95 -1.37 -4.96 10.65
CA VAL A 95 -1.15 -5.73 11.87
C VAL A 95 -2.50 -6.26 12.36
N GLY A 96 -2.64 -7.58 12.48
CA GLY A 96 -3.90 -8.23 12.87
C GLY A 96 -4.22 -9.41 11.96
N ALA A 97 -5.33 -10.12 12.20
CA ALA A 97 -5.68 -11.33 11.45
C ALA A 97 -4.58 -12.42 11.48
N GLY A 98 -3.79 -12.47 12.57
CA GLY A 98 -2.63 -13.35 12.72
C GLY A 98 -1.44 -13.00 11.81
N ARG A 99 -1.38 -11.78 11.29
CA ARG A 99 -0.37 -11.34 10.31
C ARG A 99 0.22 -9.99 10.69
N ASP A 100 1.43 -9.77 10.19
CA ASP A 100 2.14 -8.50 10.22
C ASP A 100 2.82 -8.32 8.86
N MET A 101 2.24 -7.46 8.03
CA MET A 101 2.63 -7.27 6.64
C MET A 101 3.07 -5.82 6.42
N CYS A 102 4.21 -5.62 5.77
CA CYS A 102 4.71 -4.30 5.40
C CYS A 102 4.77 -4.19 3.88
N PHE A 103 4.32 -3.06 3.34
CA PHE A 103 4.36 -2.76 1.91
C PHE A 103 5.01 -1.40 1.66
N ARG A 104 5.61 -1.28 0.48
CA ARG A 104 5.99 0.00 -0.12
C ARG A 104 5.22 0.12 -1.41
N VAL A 105 4.33 1.09 -1.48
CA VAL A 105 3.43 1.25 -2.62
C VAL A 105 3.87 2.45 -3.43
N PHE A 106 4.09 2.24 -4.72
CA PHE A 106 4.66 3.23 -5.63
C PHE A 106 3.55 3.89 -6.45
N GLY A 107 3.68 5.19 -6.68
CA GLY A 107 2.79 5.98 -7.55
C GLY A 107 3.55 7.11 -8.24
N ALA A 108 2.93 7.73 -9.23
CA ALA A 108 3.46 8.89 -9.95
C ALA A 108 3.56 10.14 -9.07
N ASP A 109 2.67 10.24 -8.07
CA ASP A 109 2.70 11.27 -7.03
C ASP A 109 2.30 10.70 -5.66
N GLY A 110 2.45 11.49 -4.61
CA GLY A 110 2.17 11.07 -3.23
C GLY A 110 0.71 10.74 -2.97
N VAL A 111 -0.22 11.35 -3.69
CA VAL A 111 -1.66 11.07 -3.59
C VAL A 111 -1.96 9.72 -4.24
N GLN A 112 -1.44 9.47 -5.44
CA GLN A 112 -1.62 8.21 -6.14
C GLN A 112 -0.98 7.05 -5.36
N ALA A 113 0.22 7.24 -4.81
CA ALA A 113 0.88 6.23 -3.98
C ALA A 113 0.02 5.85 -2.75
N LEU A 114 -0.62 6.84 -2.13
CA LEU A 114 -1.54 6.63 -1.01
C LEU A 114 -2.84 5.92 -1.45
N GLN A 115 -3.46 6.33 -2.56
CA GLN A 115 -4.65 5.67 -3.11
C GLN A 115 -4.39 4.20 -3.43
N LEU A 116 -3.26 3.91 -4.06
CA LEU A 116 -2.83 2.55 -4.35
C LEU A 116 -2.56 1.77 -3.06
N ALA A 117 -2.10 2.41 -1.99
CA ALA A 117 -1.90 1.75 -0.70
C ALA A 117 -3.22 1.21 -0.14
N PHE A 118 -4.32 1.96 -0.25
CA PHE A 118 -5.67 1.46 0.12
C PHE A 118 -6.06 0.23 -0.70
N ALA A 119 -5.82 0.25 -2.01
CA ALA A 119 -6.11 -0.90 -2.89
C ALA A 119 -5.23 -2.12 -2.57
N VAL A 120 -3.95 -1.91 -2.23
CA VAL A 120 -3.04 -2.99 -1.80
C VAL A 120 -3.52 -3.63 -0.51
N ILE A 121 -4.01 -2.84 0.45
CA ILE A 121 -4.55 -3.37 1.71
C ILE A 121 -5.78 -4.23 1.44
N ASP A 122 -6.74 -3.73 0.66
CA ASP A 122 -7.94 -4.47 0.32
C ASP A 122 -7.60 -5.78 -0.42
N GLY A 123 -6.72 -5.71 -1.43
CA GLY A 123 -6.23 -6.88 -2.16
C GLY A 123 -5.47 -7.89 -1.30
N ALA A 124 -4.62 -7.42 -0.38
CA ALA A 124 -3.87 -8.30 0.52
C ALA A 124 -4.78 -9.07 1.48
N MET A 125 -5.90 -8.47 1.90
CA MET A 125 -6.90 -9.14 2.74
C MET A 125 -7.80 -10.06 1.91
N ALA A 126 -8.22 -9.63 0.73
CA ALA A 126 -9.02 -10.42 -0.19
C ALA A 126 -8.30 -11.70 -0.66
N ASP A 127 -6.98 -11.65 -0.91
CA ASP A 127 -6.15 -12.83 -1.21
C ASP A 127 -6.20 -13.90 -0.10
N LYS A 128 -6.56 -13.48 1.13
CA LYS A 128 -6.73 -14.37 2.28
C LYS A 128 -8.19 -14.73 2.57
N GLY A 129 -9.12 -14.32 1.70
CA GLY A 129 -10.55 -14.48 1.92
C GLY A 129 -11.08 -13.66 3.10
N LEU A 130 -10.36 -12.62 3.50
CA LEU A 130 -10.75 -11.72 4.58
C LEU A 130 -11.31 -10.43 4.00
N ARG A 131 -12.38 -9.93 4.62
CA ARG A 131 -13.00 -8.66 4.26
C ARG A 131 -12.90 -7.70 5.44
N LEU A 132 -12.35 -6.52 5.17
CA LEU A 132 -12.23 -5.44 6.13
C LEU A 132 -13.50 -4.59 6.12
N LEU A 133 -13.90 -4.14 7.32
CA LEU A 133 -14.94 -3.16 7.52
C LEU A 133 -14.35 -1.88 8.10
N TRP A 134 -14.81 -0.75 7.57
CA TRP A 134 -14.60 0.58 8.09
C TRP A 134 -15.93 1.08 8.66
N ASP A 135 -15.99 1.28 9.98
CA ASP A 135 -17.20 1.78 10.67
C ASP A 135 -18.47 0.98 10.33
N GLY A 136 -18.32 -0.33 10.11
CA GLY A 136 -19.41 -1.25 9.74
C GLY A 136 -19.64 -1.40 8.24
N GLU A 137 -19.05 -0.55 7.40
CA GLU A 137 -19.16 -0.58 5.94
C GLU A 137 -17.97 -1.29 5.30
N ALA A 138 -18.13 -1.81 4.08
CA ALA A 138 -17.02 -2.47 3.39
C ALA A 138 -15.87 -1.50 3.10
N PHE A 139 -14.63 -1.87 3.46
CA PHE A 139 -13.45 -1.04 3.29
C PHE A 139 -13.14 -0.69 1.82
N GLY A 140 -13.45 -1.58 0.87
CA GLY A 140 -13.52 -1.35 -0.59
C GLY A 140 -12.27 -0.81 -1.31
N GLY A 141 -11.23 -0.40 -0.60
CA GLY A 141 -10.14 0.41 -1.15
C GLY A 141 -10.62 1.77 -1.68
N PHE A 142 -9.83 2.36 -2.58
CA PHE A 142 -10.14 3.65 -3.20
C PHE A 142 -11.01 3.53 -4.47
N ASN A 143 -11.29 2.32 -4.96
CA ASN A 143 -12.02 2.06 -6.22
C ASN A 143 -13.49 1.67 -6.00
N SER A 144 -14.09 2.14 -4.90
CA SER A 144 -15.49 1.81 -4.54
C SER A 144 -16.54 2.48 -5.43
#